data_AF-A0A163TEI1-F1
#
_entry.id   AF-A0A163TEI1-F1
#
_cell.length_a   1.000
_cell.length_b   1.000
_cell.length_c   1.000
_cell.angle_alpha   90.00
_cell.angle_beta   90.00
_cell.angle_gamma   90.00
#
_symmetry.space_group_name_H-M   'P 1'
#
loop_
_entity.id
_entity.type
_entity.pdbx_description
1 polymer ?
#
loop_
_entity_poly.entity_id
_entity_poly.type
_entity_poly.pdbx_seq_one_letter_code
_entity_poly.pdbx_strand_id
1 'polypeptide(L)'
;MLARLVEAVEVIAIIGKGDGPRTAWATWPDPNMIRKVKRQRICSAQEIARAEEAMTWWALIDDIDARRALQYEVMCKAGGGKFTQVCKKYGWERSTVLKRNRVVLKKLSEKLALGDVSRRAA
;
A
#
# COMPACT_ATOMS: atom_id res chain seq x y z
N MET A 1 -4.96 9.52 -2.09
CA MET A 1 -4.09 8.75 -1.17
C MET A 1 -4.16 7.24 -1.44
N LEU A 2 -5.27 6.56 -1.14
CA LEU A 2 -5.38 5.10 -1.30
C LEU A 2 -5.06 4.60 -2.73
N ALA A 3 -5.59 5.27 -3.77
CA ALA A 3 -5.32 4.90 -5.16
C ALA A 3 -3.82 4.96 -5.52
N ARG A 4 -3.07 5.92 -4.94
CA ARG A 4 -1.61 6.04 -5.16
C ARG A 4 -0.86 4.88 -4.52
N LEU A 5 -1.26 4.46 -3.33
CA LEU A 5 -0.68 3.29 -2.65
C LEU A 5 -0.97 2.00 -3.44
N VAL A 6 -2.18 1.87 -4.02
CA VAL A 6 -2.54 0.75 -4.90
C VAL A 6 -1.70 0.75 -6.17
N GLU A 7 -1.61 1.89 -6.87
CA GLU A 7 -0.76 2.06 -8.06
C GLU A 7 0.70 1.71 -7.74
N ALA A 8 1.22 2.20 -6.59
CA ALA A 8 2.58 1.92 -6.17
C ALA A 8 2.84 0.42 -5.99
N VAL A 9 1.95 -0.30 -5.30
CA VAL A 9 2.07 -1.75 -5.12
C VAL A 9 1.99 -2.49 -6.45
N GLU A 10 1.11 -2.08 -7.37
CA GLU A 10 1.05 -2.67 -8.71
C GLU A 10 2.35 -2.45 -9.49
N VAL A 11 2.88 -1.23 -9.51
CA VAL A 11 4.13 -0.88 -10.22
C VAL A 11 5.32 -1.64 -9.63
N ILE A 12 5.48 -1.66 -8.29
CA ILE A 12 6.56 -2.40 -7.63
C ILE A 12 6.48 -3.90 -7.94
N ALA A 13 5.27 -4.47 -7.96
CA ALA A 13 5.08 -5.87 -8.32
C ALA A 13 5.44 -6.16 -9.80
N ILE A 14 5.17 -5.23 -10.71
CA ILE A 14 5.52 -5.34 -12.13
C ILE A 14 7.04 -5.30 -12.33
N ILE A 15 7.71 -4.27 -11.78
CA ILE A 15 9.16 -4.06 -11.99
C ILE A 15 10.01 -5.10 -11.26
N GLY A 16 9.44 -5.82 -10.29
CA GLY A 16 10.13 -6.89 -9.55
C GLY A 16 11.25 -6.40 -8.64
N LYS A 17 11.38 -5.07 -8.41
CA LYS A 17 12.32 -4.49 -7.45
C LYS A 17 12.00 -5.07 -6.06
N GLY A 18 13.02 -5.68 -5.47
CA GLY A 18 12.89 -6.52 -4.29
C GLY A 18 12.75 -5.81 -2.96
N ASP A 19 12.76 -4.48 -2.95
CA ASP A 19 12.85 -3.66 -1.73
C ASP A 19 11.56 -2.94 -1.37
N GLY A 20 10.41 -3.42 -1.88
CA GLY A 20 9.08 -3.06 -1.37
C GLY A 20 8.79 -3.75 -0.04
N PRO A 21 7.56 -3.67 0.52
CA PRO A 21 7.19 -4.20 1.83
C PRO A 21 7.02 -5.74 1.79
N ARG A 22 8.05 -6.44 1.31
CA ARG A 22 8.17 -7.90 1.18
C ARG A 22 8.00 -8.61 2.51
N THR A 23 8.43 -7.99 3.61
CA THR A 23 8.26 -8.54 4.95
C THR A 23 6.78 -8.76 5.29
N ALA A 24 5.87 -7.97 4.71
CA ALA A 24 4.44 -8.20 4.81
C ALA A 24 3.81 -8.85 3.55
N TRP A 25 4.61 -9.16 2.51
CA TRP A 25 4.19 -10.06 1.43
C TRP A 25 4.18 -11.53 1.88
N ALA A 26 5.01 -11.90 2.88
CA ALA A 26 5.05 -13.25 3.45
C ALA A 26 3.73 -13.70 4.09
N THR A 27 2.85 -12.77 4.46
CA THR A 27 1.55 -13.08 5.08
C THR A 27 0.43 -13.32 4.06
N TRP A 28 0.71 -13.11 2.78
CA TRP A 28 -0.24 -13.16 1.69
C TRP A 28 -0.22 -14.54 0.98
N PRO A 29 -1.36 -15.09 0.52
CA PRO A 29 -1.43 -16.47 0.00
C PRO A 29 -0.52 -16.76 -1.20
N ASP A 30 -0.28 -15.75 -2.05
CA ASP A 30 0.71 -15.80 -3.12
C ASP A 30 1.25 -14.38 -3.38
N PRO A 31 2.49 -14.06 -2.99
CA PRO A 31 3.09 -12.74 -3.23
C PRO A 31 3.31 -12.42 -4.70
N ASN A 32 3.25 -13.43 -5.59
CA ASN A 32 3.37 -13.26 -7.04
C ASN A 32 2.01 -13.08 -7.74
N MET A 33 0.88 -13.11 -7.03
CA MET A 33 -0.44 -13.05 -7.67
C MET A 33 -0.66 -11.73 -8.43
N ILE A 34 -0.28 -10.59 -7.83
CA ILE A 34 -0.34 -9.27 -8.49
C ILE A 34 0.56 -9.25 -9.73
N ARG A 35 1.78 -9.77 -9.58
CA ARG A 35 2.75 -9.86 -10.68
C ARG A 35 2.23 -10.72 -11.81
N LYS A 36 1.59 -11.86 -11.53
CA LYS A 36 0.97 -12.74 -12.53
C LYS A 36 -0.14 -12.02 -13.31
N VAL A 37 -1.00 -11.26 -12.61
CA VAL A 37 -2.10 -10.50 -13.22
C VAL A 37 -1.59 -9.35 -14.11
N LYS A 38 -0.46 -8.73 -13.74
CA LYS A 38 0.00 -7.48 -14.36
C LYS A 38 1.31 -7.61 -15.15
N ARG A 39 1.85 -8.83 -15.33
CA ARG A 39 3.19 -9.12 -15.91
C ARG A 39 3.45 -8.49 -17.28
N GLN A 40 2.40 -8.17 -18.03
CA GLN A 40 2.48 -7.69 -19.41
C GLN A 40 2.60 -6.17 -19.55
N ARG A 41 2.57 -5.41 -18.45
CA ARG A 41 2.64 -3.95 -18.51
C ARG A 41 4.08 -3.45 -18.32
N ILE A 42 4.50 -2.50 -19.15
CA ILE A 42 5.73 -1.72 -18.96
C ILE A 42 5.36 -0.44 -18.19
N CYS A 43 6.12 -0.12 -17.15
CA CYS A 43 5.96 1.11 -16.38
C CYS A 43 6.97 2.17 -16.85
N SER A 44 6.49 3.38 -17.08
CA SER A 44 7.33 4.55 -17.37
C SER A 44 8.17 4.95 -16.16
N ALA A 45 9.27 5.68 -16.39
CA ALA A 45 10.12 6.20 -15.32
C ALA A 45 9.35 7.09 -14.33
N GLN A 46 8.36 7.85 -14.82
CA GLN A 46 7.52 8.69 -13.97
C GLN A 46 6.59 7.87 -13.08
N GLU A 47 6.01 6.78 -13.58
CA GLU A 47 5.21 5.86 -12.76
C GLU A 47 6.04 5.19 -11.68
N ILE A 48 7.28 4.80 -11.99
CA ILE A 48 8.21 4.22 -11.03
C ILE A 48 8.56 5.24 -9.95
N ALA A 49 8.93 6.47 -10.31
CA ALA A 49 9.26 7.51 -9.33
C ALA A 49 8.09 7.81 -8.38
N ARG A 50 6.86 7.91 -8.91
CA ARG A 50 5.64 8.12 -8.08
C ARG A 50 5.34 6.93 -7.19
N ALA A 51 5.60 5.71 -7.67
CA ALA A 51 5.46 4.50 -6.89
C ALA A 51 6.46 4.49 -5.73
N GLU A 52 7.74 4.72 -6.02
CA GLU A 52 8.82 4.79 -5.02
C GLU A 52 8.54 5.86 -3.96
N GLU A 53 8.09 7.05 -4.37
CA GLU A 53 7.65 8.10 -3.45
C GLU A 53 6.52 7.60 -2.53
N ALA A 54 5.46 7.02 -3.09
CA ALA A 54 4.34 6.51 -2.33
C ALA A 54 4.72 5.37 -1.37
N MET A 55 5.77 4.60 -1.68
CA MET A 55 6.31 3.59 -0.77
C MET A 55 6.94 4.19 0.49
N THR A 56 7.49 5.40 0.43
CA THR A 56 8.05 6.06 1.61
C THR A 56 6.97 6.41 2.65
N TRP A 57 5.72 6.60 2.21
CA TRP A 57 4.61 7.03 3.07
C TRP A 57 4.26 6.00 4.16
N TRP A 58 4.58 4.72 3.96
CA TRP A 58 4.35 3.67 4.96
C TRP A 58 5.14 3.92 6.25
N ALA A 59 6.30 4.57 6.17
CA ALA A 59 7.11 4.94 7.34
C ALA A 59 6.43 6.00 8.22
N LEU A 60 5.47 6.76 7.68
CA LEU A 60 4.72 7.79 8.40
C LEU A 60 3.54 7.24 9.21
N ILE A 61 3.26 5.94 9.12
CA ILE A 61 2.17 5.27 9.85
C ILE A 61 2.75 4.55 11.07
N ASP A 62 2.68 5.17 12.24
CA ASP A 62 3.35 4.66 13.45
C ASP A 62 2.70 3.40 14.02
N ASP A 63 1.36 3.32 13.97
CA ASP A 63 0.59 2.18 14.44
C ASP A 63 0.76 0.98 13.48
N ILE A 64 1.42 -0.07 13.97
CA ILE A 64 1.76 -1.28 13.22
C ILE A 64 0.50 -2.03 12.74
N ASP A 65 -0.54 -2.10 13.57
CA ASP A 65 -1.79 -2.78 13.21
C ASP A 65 -2.56 -1.97 12.17
N ALA A 66 -2.56 -0.64 12.31
CA ALA A 66 -3.17 0.25 11.34
C ALA A 66 -2.43 0.22 9.99
N ARG A 67 -1.09 0.14 10.02
CA ARG A 67 -0.25 -0.06 8.84
C ARG A 67 -0.59 -1.38 8.14
N ARG A 68 -0.66 -2.47 8.90
CA ARG A 68 -1.01 -3.82 8.40
C ARG A 68 -2.43 -3.86 7.81
N ALA A 69 -3.40 -3.26 8.49
CA ALA A 69 -4.79 -3.14 8.03
C ALA A 69 -4.90 -2.39 6.69
N LEU A 70 -4.17 -1.27 6.55
CA LEU A 70 -4.14 -0.50 5.31
C LEU A 70 -3.45 -1.30 4.19
N GLN A 71 -2.36 -1.98 4.50
CA GLN A 71 -1.66 -2.83 3.55
C GLN A 71 -2.57 -3.91 2.96
N TYR A 72 -3.44 -4.53 3.78
CA TYR A 72 -4.37 -5.54 3.28
C TYR A 72 -5.41 -4.98 2.31
N GLU A 73 -5.91 -3.77 2.55
CA GLU A 73 -6.84 -3.13 1.63
C GLU A 73 -6.13 -2.79 0.30
N VAL A 74 -4.92 -2.24 0.39
CA VAL A 74 -4.10 -1.90 -0.78
C VAL A 74 -3.79 -3.15 -1.62
N MET A 75 -3.30 -4.23 -0.99
CA MET A 75 -2.96 -5.48 -1.65
C MET A 75 -4.18 -6.14 -2.32
N CYS A 76 -5.35 -6.12 -1.67
CA CYS A 76 -6.57 -6.62 -2.30
C CYS A 76 -6.95 -5.79 -3.54
N LYS A 77 -6.93 -4.46 -3.43
CA LYS A 77 -7.28 -3.56 -4.54
C LYS A 77 -6.29 -3.66 -5.70
N ALA A 78 -5.03 -3.99 -5.43
CA ALA A 78 -4.00 -4.26 -6.44
C ALA A 78 -4.13 -5.65 -7.10
N GLY A 79 -5.14 -6.45 -6.73
CA GLY A 79 -5.38 -7.76 -7.32
C GLY A 79 -4.69 -8.92 -6.60
N GLY A 80 -4.21 -8.71 -5.37
CA GLY A 80 -3.59 -9.77 -4.57
C GLY A 80 -4.57 -10.85 -4.11
N GLY A 81 -5.88 -10.64 -4.15
CA GLY A 81 -6.86 -11.64 -3.74
C GLY A 81 -8.03 -11.04 -2.97
N LYS A 82 -8.84 -11.89 -2.31
CA LYS A 82 -10.09 -11.47 -1.66
C LYS A 82 -9.85 -10.91 -0.26
N PHE A 83 -10.10 -9.60 -0.09
CA PHE A 83 -9.99 -8.89 1.19
C PHE A 83 -10.64 -9.61 2.38
N THR A 84 -11.83 -10.20 2.16
CA THR A 84 -12.60 -10.89 3.19
C THR A 84 -11.88 -12.14 3.74
N GLN A 85 -11.13 -12.87 2.92
CA GLN A 85 -10.38 -14.06 3.36
C GLN A 85 -9.21 -13.66 4.26
N VAL A 86 -8.53 -12.56 3.91
CA VAL A 86 -7.43 -12.02 4.71
C VAL A 86 -7.95 -11.49 6.04
N CYS A 87 -9.03 -10.71 6.03
CA CYS A 87 -9.64 -10.22 7.27
C CYS A 87 -10.00 -11.38 8.22
N LYS A 88 -10.61 -12.46 7.71
CA LYS A 88 -10.93 -13.66 8.49
C LYS A 88 -9.68 -14.33 9.10
N LYS A 89 -8.58 -14.44 8.34
CA LYS A 89 -7.32 -15.05 8.82
C LYS A 89 -6.75 -14.31 10.05
N TYR A 90 -6.97 -13.01 10.16
CA TYR A 90 -6.49 -12.18 11.28
C TYR A 90 -7.56 -11.87 12.34
N GLY A 91 -8.74 -12.49 12.26
CA GLY A 91 -9.83 -12.25 13.20
C GLY A 91 -10.43 -10.84 13.11
N TRP A 92 -10.27 -10.15 11.98
CA TRP A 92 -10.79 -8.79 11.78
C TRP A 92 -12.08 -8.79 10.97
N GLU A 93 -13.03 -7.96 11.39
CA GLU A 93 -14.18 -7.64 10.56
C GLU A 93 -13.82 -6.66 9.44
N ARG A 94 -14.33 -6.92 8.24
CA ARG A 94 -14.10 -6.09 7.06
C ARG A 94 -14.50 -4.62 7.28
N SER A 95 -15.65 -4.40 7.90
CA SER A 95 -16.20 -3.08 8.25
C SER A 95 -15.23 -2.29 9.14
N THR A 96 -14.68 -2.94 10.15
CA THR A 96 -13.73 -2.37 11.12
C THR A 96 -12.43 -1.98 10.44
N VAL A 97 -11.88 -2.83 9.57
CA VAL A 97 -10.66 -2.53 8.81
C VAL A 97 -10.87 -1.30 7.92
N LEU A 98 -11.98 -1.24 7.18
CA LEU A 98 -12.26 -0.09 6.29
C LEU A 98 -12.43 1.22 7.08
N LYS A 99 -13.10 1.19 8.24
CA LYS A 99 -13.23 2.38 9.12
C LYS A 99 -11.86 2.83 9.62
N ARG A 100 -11.02 1.91 10.10
CA ARG A 100 -9.66 2.22 10.58
C ARG A 100 -8.79 2.80 9.46
N ASN A 101 -8.84 2.21 8.26
CA ASN A 101 -8.08 2.67 7.11
C ASN A 101 -8.47 4.09 6.67
N ARG A 102 -9.75 4.47 6.74
CA ARG A 102 -10.16 5.87 6.48
C ARG A 102 -9.46 6.85 7.41
N VAL A 103 -9.38 6.54 8.70
CA VAL A 103 -8.70 7.39 9.69
C VAL A 103 -7.20 7.46 9.41
N VAL A 104 -6.57 6.33 9.10
CA VAL A 104 -5.13 6.26 8.75
C VAL A 104 -4.83 7.10 7.53
N LEU A 105 -5.63 6.97 6.47
CA LEU A 105 -5.45 7.72 5.22
C LEU A 105 -5.60 9.22 5.43
N LYS A 106 -6.53 9.64 6.31
CA LYS A 106 -6.69 11.05 6.69
C LYS A 106 -5.44 11.57 7.41
N LYS A 107 -5.00 10.89 8.47
CA LYS A 107 -3.79 11.25 9.22
C LYS A 107 -2.54 11.28 8.34
N LEU A 108 -2.43 10.32 7.42
CA LEU A 108 -1.32 10.27 6.47
C LEU A 108 -1.33 11.49 5.54
N SER A 109 -2.50 11.89 5.02
CA SER A 109 -2.61 13.10 4.20
C SER A 109 -2.25 14.37 4.96
N GLU A 110 -2.62 14.46 6.23
CA GLU A 110 -2.27 15.60 7.09
C GLU A 110 -0.74 15.68 7.31
N LYS A 111 -0.09 14.54 7.63
CA LYS A 111 1.37 14.48 7.78
C LYS A 111 2.11 14.87 6.51
N LEU A 112 1.64 14.42 5.34
CA LEU A 112 2.26 14.77 4.06
C LEU A 112 2.08 16.26 3.73
N ALA A 113 0.91 16.83 4.00
CA ALA A 113 0.69 18.26 3.83
C ALA A 113 1.59 19.11 4.73
N LEU A 114 1.78 18.71 6.00
CA LEU A 114 2.69 19.39 6.93
C LEU A 114 4.16 19.30 6.49
N GLY A 115 4.58 18.14 5.98
CA GLY A 115 5.94 17.94 5.44
C GLY A 115 6.19 18.78 4.17
N ASP A 116 5.19 18.94 3.31
CA ASP A 116 5.27 19.80 2.13
C ASP A 116 5.35 21.29 2.48
N VAL A 117 4.57 21.74 3.47
CA VAL A 117 4.66 23.11 3.98
C VAL A 117 6.06 23.38 4.55
N SER A 118 6.61 22.43 5.32
CA SER A 118 7.96 22.56 5.90
C SER A 118 9.06 22.62 4.84
N ARG A 119 8.92 21.87 3.74
CA ARG A 119 9.88 21.88 2.61
C ARG A 119 9.80 23.12 1.73
N ARG A 120 8.67 23.83 1.71
CA ARG A 120 8.51 25.08 0.96
C ARG A 120 8.90 26.33 1.76
N ALA A 121 8.98 26.20 3.08
CA ALA A 121 9.36 27.27 3.99
C ALA A 121 10.87 27.30 4.32
N ALA A 122 11.64 26.31 3.86
CA ALA A 122 13.09 26.21 3.98
C ALA A 122 13.75 26.51 2.63
#